data_AF-A0ABD6XNE2-F1
#
_entry.id   AF-A0ABD6XNE2-F1
#
_cell.length_a   1.000
_cell.length_b   1.000
_cell.length_c   1.000
_cell.angle_alpha   90.00
_cell.angle_beta   90.00
_cell.angle_gamma   90.00
#
_symmetry.space_group_name_H-M   'P 1'
#
loop_
_entity.id
_entity.type
_entity.pdbx_description
1 polymer ?
#
loop_
_entity_poly.entity_id
_entity_poly.type
_entity_poly.pdbx_seq_one_letter_code
_entity_poly.pdbx_strand_id
1 'polypeptide(L)'
;MVKRCYLIHSSGKTIKLFVKVMLLMIFIVCPIGIATASGTQVSFSQYNSLDNVSKIFSDQDVVSTLKSVLGNEYNDFSQNFDVFGEPHKTDGGGIFVEGWLKDLYLVQASAFVIQADGKVYAAWMMPQNNKIHYVTNAPEGNKVQEDIARWSKRFDNE
;
A
#
# COMPACT_ATOMS: atom_id res chain seq x y z
N MET A 1 -95.20 -5.17 -5.41
CA MET A 1 -95.39 -6.62 -5.61
C MET A 1 -94.48 -7.04 -6.76
N VAL A 2 -93.75 -8.16 -6.62
CA VAL A 2 -92.93 -8.86 -7.65
C VAL A 2 -91.57 -8.19 -8.01
N LYS A 3 -90.41 -8.84 -8.22
CA LYS A 3 -89.72 -10.11 -7.83
C LYS A 3 -88.24 -9.94 -8.26
N ARG A 4 -87.31 -10.56 -7.50
CA ARG A 4 -86.09 -11.32 -7.86
C ARG A 4 -85.03 -10.79 -8.87
N CYS A 5 -83.76 -10.80 -8.40
CA CYS A 5 -82.52 -11.45 -8.90
C CYS A 5 -82.35 -11.66 -10.44
N TYR A 6 -81.20 -11.49 -11.11
CA TYR A 6 -79.78 -11.72 -10.76
C TYR A 6 -78.85 -11.27 -11.94
N LEU A 7 -77.59 -10.88 -11.62
CA LEU A 7 -76.31 -10.85 -12.41
C LEU A 7 -76.24 -10.10 -13.78
N ILE A 8 -75.15 -9.38 -14.10
CA ILE A 8 -73.90 -9.93 -14.69
C ILE A 8 -72.78 -8.86 -14.74
N HIS A 9 -71.55 -9.24 -14.28
CA HIS A 9 -70.18 -8.88 -14.76
C HIS A 9 -69.71 -7.39 -14.73
N SER A 10 -68.44 -7.00 -14.61
CA SER A 10 -67.11 -7.52 -14.25
C SER A 10 -66.14 -6.36 -14.51
N SER A 11 -65.06 -6.22 -13.73
CA SER A 11 -63.71 -5.75 -14.14
C SER A 11 -62.98 -5.03 -13.00
N GLY A 12 -62.52 -5.79 -12.00
CA GLY A 12 -61.68 -5.30 -10.89
C GLY A 12 -60.28 -5.92 -10.87
N LYS A 13 -59.78 -6.44 -12.01
CA LYS A 13 -58.62 -7.34 -12.04
C LYS A 13 -57.43 -6.86 -12.90
N THR A 14 -57.54 -5.73 -13.60
CA THR A 14 -56.52 -5.26 -14.55
C THR A 14 -55.42 -4.39 -13.93
N ILE A 15 -55.69 -3.68 -12.84
CA ILE A 15 -54.72 -2.72 -12.27
C ILE A 15 -53.59 -3.42 -11.48
N LYS A 16 -53.85 -4.56 -10.86
CA LYS A 16 -52.84 -5.28 -10.05
C LYS A 16 -51.80 -6.06 -10.86
N LEU A 17 -52.04 -6.29 -12.16
CA LEU A 17 -51.09 -7.04 -12.99
C LEU A 17 -49.96 -6.16 -13.53
N PHE A 18 -50.23 -4.87 -13.78
CA PHE A 18 -49.21 -3.93 -14.28
C PHE A 18 -48.12 -3.59 -13.25
N VAL A 19 -48.45 -3.57 -11.95
CA VAL A 19 -47.47 -3.26 -10.89
C VAL A 19 -46.48 -4.42 -10.67
N LYS A 20 -46.89 -5.68 -10.93
CA LYS A 20 -46.05 -6.85 -10.68
C LYS A 20 -45.04 -7.12 -11.80
N VAL A 21 -45.27 -6.59 -13.00
CA VAL A 21 -44.41 -6.82 -14.17
C VAL A 21 -43.28 -5.78 -14.27
N MET A 22 -43.45 -4.57 -13.73
CA MET A 22 -42.37 -3.55 -13.71
C MET A 22 -41.22 -3.87 -12.73
N LEU A 23 -41.37 -4.83 -11.82
CA LEU A 23 -40.37 -5.15 -10.80
C LEU A 23 -39.39 -6.26 -11.21
N LEU A 24 -39.45 -6.75 -12.45
CA LEU A 24 -38.67 -7.91 -12.91
C LEU A 24 -37.80 -7.63 -14.14
N MET A 25 -37.34 -6.39 -14.33
CA MET A 25 -36.43 -6.03 -15.44
C MET A 25 -35.31 -5.13 -14.97
N ILE A 26 -34.59 -5.55 -13.92
CA ILE A 26 -33.22 -5.08 -13.66
C ILE A 26 -32.33 -6.33 -13.72
N PHE A 27 -32.18 -6.88 -14.93
CA PHE A 27 -31.06 -7.75 -15.22
C PHE A 27 -29.81 -6.86 -15.20
N ILE A 28 -29.16 -6.83 -14.04
CA ILE A 28 -27.82 -6.31 -13.86
C ILE A 28 -26.90 -7.17 -14.72
N VAL A 29 -26.73 -6.78 -15.99
CA VAL A 29 -25.54 -7.16 -16.74
C VAL A 29 -24.44 -6.32 -16.12
N CYS A 30 -23.80 -6.85 -15.09
CA CYS A 30 -22.54 -6.32 -14.60
C CYS A 30 -21.50 -6.72 -15.65
N PRO A 31 -21.01 -5.82 -16.53
CA PRO A 31 -19.77 -6.13 -17.21
C PRO A 31 -18.74 -6.29 -16.09
N ILE A 32 -18.32 -7.53 -15.86
CA ILE A 32 -17.12 -7.82 -15.07
C ILE A 32 -16.00 -7.22 -15.91
N GLY A 33 -15.72 -5.93 -15.70
CA GLY A 33 -14.54 -5.30 -16.21
C GLY A 33 -13.39 -6.01 -15.53
N ILE A 34 -12.76 -6.94 -16.24
CA ILE A 34 -11.46 -7.45 -15.84
C ILE A 34 -10.52 -6.26 -15.97
N ALA A 35 -10.33 -5.53 -14.87
CA ALA A 35 -9.25 -4.58 -14.74
C ALA A 35 -7.96 -5.41 -14.85
N THR A 36 -7.42 -5.49 -16.06
CA THR A 36 -6.04 -5.92 -16.22
C THR A 36 -5.21 -4.79 -15.63
N ALA A 37 -4.78 -4.96 -14.38
CA ALA A 37 -3.70 -4.15 -13.85
C ALA A 37 -2.50 -4.46 -14.74
N SER A 38 -2.27 -3.64 -15.77
CA SER A 38 -0.97 -3.57 -16.42
C SER A 38 -0.03 -3.09 -15.33
N GLY A 39 0.64 -4.05 -14.69
CA GLY A 39 1.62 -3.80 -13.65
C GLY A 39 2.77 -3.02 -14.27
N THR A 40 2.62 -1.70 -14.32
CA THR A 40 3.72 -0.81 -14.63
C THR A 40 4.65 -0.94 -13.44
N GLN A 41 5.69 -1.75 -13.61
CA GLN A 41 6.69 -1.97 -12.57
C GLN A 41 7.27 -0.61 -12.18
N VAL A 42 7.15 -0.23 -10.91
CA VAL A 42 7.62 1.08 -10.43
C VAL A 42 9.12 1.13 -10.63
N SER A 43 9.59 2.15 -11.34
CA SER A 43 11.02 2.39 -11.57
C SER A 43 11.54 3.41 -10.56
N PHE A 44 12.62 3.05 -9.87
CA PHE A 44 13.31 3.92 -8.92
C PHE A 44 14.66 4.44 -9.45
N SER A 45 14.93 4.26 -10.75
CA SER A 45 16.24 4.57 -11.35
C SER A 45 16.70 6.02 -11.14
N GLN A 46 15.77 6.96 -11.07
CA GLN A 46 16.02 8.38 -10.81
C GLN A 46 16.61 8.65 -9.42
N TYR A 47 16.40 7.75 -8.46
CA TYR A 47 16.91 7.90 -7.09
C TYR A 47 18.23 7.14 -6.86
N ASN A 48 18.73 6.40 -7.85
CA ASN A 48 19.94 5.57 -7.75
C ASN A 48 21.23 6.39 -7.94
N SER A 49 21.35 7.50 -7.20
CA SER A 49 22.56 8.32 -7.09
C SER A 49 22.47 9.24 -5.87
N LEU A 50 23.59 9.54 -5.23
CA LEU A 50 23.65 10.52 -4.13
C LEU A 50 23.05 11.89 -4.47
N ASP A 51 23.20 12.37 -5.71
CA ASP A 51 22.69 13.69 -6.14
C ASP A 51 21.16 13.76 -6.16
N ASN A 52 20.47 12.61 -6.24
CA ASN A 52 19.03 12.57 -6.43
C ASN A 52 18.29 11.82 -5.32
N VAL A 53 18.96 11.00 -4.51
CA VAL A 53 18.31 10.16 -3.49
C VAL A 53 17.47 10.96 -2.50
N SER A 54 17.89 12.18 -2.13
CA SER A 54 17.14 13.03 -1.21
C SER A 54 15.76 13.44 -1.74
N LYS A 55 15.58 13.46 -3.06
CA LYS A 55 14.29 13.75 -3.71
C LYS A 55 13.27 12.64 -3.50
N ILE A 56 13.68 11.46 -3.05
CA ILE A 56 12.76 10.32 -2.81
C ILE A 56 11.68 10.64 -1.77
N PHE A 57 11.97 11.51 -0.79
CA PHE A 57 10.99 11.96 0.19
C PHE A 57 10.09 13.10 -0.31
N SER A 58 10.34 13.63 -1.51
CA SER A 58 9.42 14.54 -2.21
C SER A 58 8.43 13.79 -3.10
N ASP A 59 8.71 12.51 -3.41
CA ASP A 59 7.83 11.64 -4.19
C ASP A 59 6.65 11.16 -3.34
N GLN A 60 5.45 11.58 -3.72
CA GLN A 60 4.23 11.27 -2.97
C GLN A 60 3.88 9.79 -2.97
N ASP A 61 4.22 9.04 -4.02
CA ASP A 61 3.92 7.61 -4.10
C ASP A 61 4.83 6.83 -3.15
N VAL A 62 6.11 7.22 -3.08
CA VAL A 62 7.07 6.65 -2.12
C VAL A 62 6.66 6.97 -0.69
N VAL A 63 6.38 8.25 -0.39
CA VAL A 63 5.97 8.68 0.96
C VAL A 63 4.68 7.99 1.38
N SER A 64 3.70 7.85 0.48
CA SER A 64 2.43 7.18 0.77
C SER A 64 2.62 5.69 1.01
N THR A 65 3.46 5.03 0.21
CA THR A 65 3.86 3.63 0.39
C THR A 65 4.49 3.40 1.75
N LEU A 66 5.47 4.23 2.13
CA LEU A 66 6.14 4.13 3.43
C LEU A 66 5.16 4.39 4.59
N LYS A 67 4.32 5.43 4.51
CA LYS A 67 3.31 5.71 5.54
C LYS A 67 2.29 4.59 5.69
N SER A 68 1.89 3.96 4.58
CA SER A 68 0.95 2.85 4.62
C SER A 68 1.50 1.62 5.35
N VAL A 69 2.82 1.40 5.29
CA VAL A 69 3.48 0.24 5.92
C VAL A 69 3.90 0.55 7.36
N LEU A 70 4.43 1.76 7.60
CA LEU A 70 4.95 2.16 8.92
C LEU A 70 3.87 2.73 9.84
N GLY A 71 2.75 3.20 9.29
CA GLY A 71 1.67 3.80 10.06
C GLY A 71 2.16 4.94 10.95
N ASN A 72 1.91 4.81 12.26
CA ASN A 72 2.28 5.82 13.25
C ASN A 72 3.80 5.91 13.48
N GLU A 73 4.57 4.90 13.07
CA GLU A 73 6.03 4.83 13.27
C GLU A 73 6.80 5.53 12.14
N TYR A 74 6.11 6.04 11.12
CA TYR A 74 6.73 6.72 9.98
C TYR A 74 7.62 7.90 10.41
N ASN A 75 7.20 8.68 11.41
CA ASN A 75 7.97 9.85 11.86
C ASN A 75 9.26 9.42 12.58
N ASP A 76 9.20 8.37 13.40
CA ASP A 76 10.38 7.85 14.11
C ASP A 76 11.44 7.33 13.15
N PHE A 77 10.99 6.74 12.04
CA PHE A 77 11.83 6.27 10.94
C PHE A 77 12.40 7.41 10.06
N SER A 78 11.54 8.32 9.59
CA SER A 78 11.88 9.30 8.55
C SER A 78 12.70 10.49 9.06
N GLN A 79 12.65 10.78 10.36
CA GLN A 79 13.46 11.85 10.95
C GLN A 79 14.98 11.60 10.83
N ASN A 80 15.42 10.37 10.57
CA ASN A 80 16.84 10.02 10.50
C ASN A 80 17.51 10.33 9.15
N PHE A 81 16.90 11.08 8.23
CA PHE A 81 17.43 11.28 6.87
C PHE A 81 17.96 12.71 6.61
N ASP A 82 18.90 13.18 7.45
CA ASP A 82 19.63 14.44 7.18
C ASP A 82 20.76 14.23 6.17
N VAL A 83 21.45 13.10 6.28
CA VAL A 83 22.53 12.66 5.38
C VAL A 83 22.11 11.34 4.77
N PHE A 84 22.34 11.19 3.47
CA PHE A 84 22.01 9.98 2.73
C PHE A 84 23.28 9.16 2.45
N GLY A 85 23.17 7.84 2.56
CA GLY A 85 24.16 6.92 2.02
C GLY A 85 23.98 6.74 0.51
N GLU A 86 24.96 6.08 -0.13
CA GLU A 86 24.86 5.75 -1.55
C GLU A 86 23.68 4.77 -1.75
N PRO A 87 22.66 5.16 -2.54
CA PRO A 87 21.57 4.25 -2.87
C PRO A 87 22.02 3.20 -3.88
N HIS A 88 21.35 2.06 -3.91
CA HIS A 88 21.55 1.08 -4.97
C HIS A 88 20.26 0.34 -5.33
N LYS A 89 20.18 -0.12 -6.58
CA LYS A 89 19.10 -0.99 -7.04
C LYS A 89 19.21 -2.35 -6.38
N THR A 90 18.07 -2.90 -5.98
CA THR A 90 18.00 -4.28 -5.48
C THR A 90 17.90 -5.26 -6.65
N ASP A 91 18.21 -6.53 -6.40
CA ASP A 91 18.05 -7.61 -7.40
C ASP A 91 16.59 -7.78 -7.85
N GLY A 92 15.63 -7.40 -7.01
CA GLY A 92 14.19 -7.36 -7.33
C GLY A 92 13.74 -6.15 -8.15
N GLY A 93 14.68 -5.33 -8.63
CA GLY A 93 14.41 -4.10 -9.39
C GLY A 93 13.90 -2.93 -8.55
N GLY A 94 13.97 -3.06 -7.22
CA GLY A 94 13.64 -2.02 -6.26
C GLY A 94 14.78 -1.04 -6.02
N ILE A 95 14.67 -0.30 -4.93
CA ILE A 95 15.69 0.64 -4.45
C ILE A 95 15.96 0.42 -2.98
N PHE A 96 17.24 0.37 -2.62
CA PHE A 96 17.72 0.53 -1.25
C PHE A 96 18.12 1.98 -1.03
N VAL A 97 17.68 2.54 0.09
CA VAL A 97 18.06 3.88 0.55
C VAL A 97 18.33 3.84 2.03
N GLU A 98 19.37 4.53 2.46
CA GLU A 98 19.70 4.71 3.86
C GLU A 98 20.05 6.16 4.18
N GLY A 99 19.94 6.50 5.45
CA GLY A 99 20.32 7.80 5.95
C GLY A 99 20.53 7.83 7.45
N TRP A 100 21.14 8.91 7.92
CA TRP A 100 21.39 9.17 9.33
C TRP A 100 21.27 10.67 9.63
N LEU A 101 21.02 10.98 10.91
CA LEU A 101 21.17 12.33 11.40
C LEU A 101 22.64 12.76 11.32
N LYS A 102 22.88 14.02 10.99
CA LYS A 102 24.25 14.56 10.90
C LYS A 102 25.01 14.26 12.21
N ASP A 103 26.24 13.81 12.07
CA ASP A 103 27.14 13.43 13.18
C ASP A 103 26.73 12.18 13.99
N LEU A 104 25.62 11.50 13.65
CA LEU A 104 25.06 10.36 14.40
C LEU A 104 24.92 9.06 13.58
N TYR A 105 25.88 8.81 12.68
CA TYR A 105 25.86 7.68 11.75
C TYR A 105 25.61 6.30 12.41
N LEU A 106 26.20 6.05 13.58
CA LEU A 106 26.07 4.76 14.28
C LEU A 106 24.99 4.74 15.36
N VAL A 107 24.29 5.85 15.58
CA VAL A 107 23.37 6.03 16.71
C VAL A 107 21.93 6.23 16.24
N GLN A 108 21.72 7.02 15.18
CA GLN A 108 20.42 7.35 14.65
C GLN A 108 20.44 7.26 13.12
N ALA A 109 20.24 6.04 12.64
CA ALA A 109 20.23 5.69 11.23
C ALA A 109 18.97 4.91 10.89
N SER A 110 18.52 5.08 9.66
CA SER A 110 17.39 4.38 9.06
C SER A 110 17.78 3.85 7.69
N ALA A 111 17.13 2.77 7.27
CA ALA A 111 17.21 2.27 5.90
C ALA A 111 15.87 1.68 5.47
N PHE A 112 15.63 1.70 4.17
CA PHE A 112 14.50 1.03 3.57
C PHE A 112 14.83 0.44 2.21
N VAL A 113 14.02 -0.55 1.85
CA VAL A 113 13.91 -1.11 0.52
C VAL A 113 12.45 -1.02 0.09
N ILE A 114 12.21 -0.46 -1.10
CA ILE A 114 10.95 -0.63 -1.82
C ILE A 114 11.24 -1.48 -3.05
N GLN A 115 10.69 -2.68 -3.08
CA GLN A 115 10.75 -3.56 -4.24
C GLN A 115 9.79 -3.09 -5.31
N ALA A 116 10.07 -3.47 -6.55
CA ALA A 116 9.27 -3.05 -7.69
C ALA A 116 7.84 -3.66 -7.70
N ASP A 117 7.61 -4.71 -6.91
CA ASP A 117 6.32 -5.34 -6.65
C ASP A 117 5.54 -4.69 -5.48
N GLY A 118 6.09 -3.62 -4.87
CA GLY A 118 5.49 -2.90 -3.76
C GLY A 118 5.76 -3.48 -2.37
N LYS A 119 6.60 -4.52 -2.25
CA LYS A 119 7.08 -4.96 -0.93
C LYS A 119 8.01 -3.89 -0.35
N VAL A 120 7.79 -3.57 0.92
CA VAL A 120 8.55 -2.60 1.69
C VAL A 120 9.24 -3.31 2.83
N TYR A 121 10.51 -2.97 3.04
CA TYR A 121 11.28 -3.38 4.20
C TYR A 121 11.91 -2.11 4.76
N ALA A 122 11.70 -1.82 6.04
CA ALA A 122 12.25 -0.65 6.68
C ALA A 122 12.88 -1.06 8.01
N ALA A 123 13.96 -0.39 8.37
CA ALA A 123 14.62 -0.59 9.64
C ALA A 123 15.24 0.73 10.14
N TRP A 124 15.31 0.88 11.46
CA TRP A 124 15.95 2.03 12.09
C TRP A 124 16.48 1.69 13.49
N MET A 125 17.49 2.44 13.94
CA MET A 125 18.02 2.34 15.30
C MET A 125 17.06 2.99 16.29
N MET A 126 16.64 2.24 17.32
CA MET A 126 15.86 2.79 18.43
C MET A 126 16.78 3.45 19.45
N PRO A 127 16.66 4.76 19.72
CA PRO A 127 17.57 5.47 20.62
C PRO A 127 17.46 5.02 22.08
N GLN A 128 16.37 4.35 22.48
CA GLN A 128 16.15 3.94 23.86
C GLN A 128 16.97 2.73 24.29
N ASN A 129 17.30 1.84 23.35
CA ASN A 129 17.92 0.54 23.67
C ASN A 129 18.99 0.10 22.66
N ASN A 130 19.31 0.96 21.68
CA ASN A 130 20.25 0.67 20.59
C ASN A 130 19.95 -0.62 19.83
N LYS A 131 18.68 -1.03 19.80
CA LYS A 131 18.23 -2.16 18.97
C LYS A 131 17.67 -1.65 17.67
N ILE A 132 17.84 -2.45 16.63
CA ILE A 132 17.22 -2.19 15.34
C ILE A 132 15.77 -2.64 15.39
N HIS A 133 14.88 -1.72 15.04
CA HIS A 133 13.48 -2.02 14.79
C HIS A 133 13.29 -2.36 13.30
N TYR A 134 12.43 -3.33 12.99
CA TYR A 134 12.17 -3.79 11.62
C TYR A 134 10.67 -3.80 11.33
N VAL A 135 10.27 -3.26 10.18
CA VAL A 135 8.88 -3.30 9.69
C VAL A 135 8.85 -3.74 8.22
N THR A 136 7.90 -4.60 7.87
CA THR A 136 7.67 -5.01 6.47
C THR A 136 6.21 -5.39 6.24
N ASN A 137 5.74 -5.24 5.00
CA ASN A 137 4.47 -5.77 4.51
C ASN A 137 4.65 -7.09 3.72
N ALA A 138 5.87 -7.60 3.58
CA ALA A 138 6.13 -8.82 2.83
C ALA A 138 5.67 -10.05 3.63
N PRO A 139 5.03 -11.04 2.99
CA PRO A 139 4.53 -12.26 3.65
C PRO A 139 5.64 -13.24 4.08
N GLU A 140 6.89 -12.95 3.72
CA GLU A 140 8.06 -13.80 3.91
C GLU A 140 8.49 -13.78 5.39
N GLY A 141 7.83 -14.64 6.18
CA GLY A 141 7.93 -14.68 7.65
C GLY A 141 9.33 -14.43 8.20
N ASN A 142 9.45 -13.41 9.06
CA ASN A 142 10.61 -13.02 9.87
C ASN A 142 11.99 -12.93 9.18
N LYS A 143 12.09 -13.14 7.86
CA LYS A 143 13.36 -13.03 7.15
C LYS A 143 13.62 -11.58 6.80
N VAL A 144 14.68 -11.03 7.37
CA VAL A 144 15.16 -9.68 7.02
C VAL A 144 15.64 -9.69 5.57
N GLN A 145 15.23 -8.69 4.80
CA GLN A 145 15.68 -8.50 3.42
C GLN A 145 17.19 -8.27 3.37
N GLU A 146 17.85 -8.74 2.31
CA GLU A 146 19.32 -8.83 2.26
C GLU A 146 20.05 -7.50 2.48
N ASP A 147 19.61 -6.42 1.82
CA ASP A 147 20.24 -5.10 1.95
C ASP A 147 20.01 -4.52 3.35
N ILE A 148 18.82 -4.69 3.91
CA ILE A 148 18.53 -4.32 5.31
C ILE A 148 19.40 -5.13 6.28
N ALA A 149 19.59 -6.43 6.03
CA ALA A 149 20.45 -7.28 6.85
C ALA A 149 21.94 -6.91 6.72
N ARG A 150 22.37 -6.41 5.55
CA ARG A 150 23.73 -5.91 5.36
C ARG A 150 23.94 -4.57 6.06
N TRP A 151 22.96 -3.69 5.96
CA TRP A 151 22.92 -2.40 6.67
C TRP A 151 22.95 -2.59 8.19
N SER A 152 22.20 -3.57 8.72
CA SER A 152 22.09 -3.83 10.16
C SER A 152 23.40 -4.30 10.79
N LYS A 153 24.22 -5.07 10.06
CA LYS A 153 25.51 -5.58 10.56
C LYS A 153 26.49 -4.50 10.98
N ARG A 154 26.30 -3.25 10.54
CA ARG A 154 27.16 -2.12 10.95
C ARG A 154 26.97 -1.71 12.40
N PHE A 155 25.86 -2.13 13.02
CA PHE A 155 25.52 -1.84 14.41
C PHE A 155 25.67 -3.04 15.33
N ASP A 156 26.03 -4.20 14.79
CA ASP A 156 26.43 -5.36 15.57
C ASP A 156 27.79 -5.05 16.19
N ASN A 157 27.76 -4.47 17.40
CA ASN A 157 28.92 -4.41 18.26
C ASN A 157 29.11 -5.82 18.84
N GLU A 158 30.29 -6.40 18.64
CA GLU A 158 30.71 -7.76 19.04
C GLU A 158 30.23 -8.23 20.43
#